data_AF-A0AAV5V165-F1
#
_entry.id   AF-A0AAV5V165-F1
#
_cell.length_a   1.000
_cell.length_b   1.000
_cell.length_c   1.000
_cell.angle_alpha   90.00
_cell.angle_beta   90.00
_cell.angle_gamma   90.00
#
_symmetry.space_group_name_H-M   'P 1'
#
loop_
_entity.id
_entity.type
_entity.pdbx_description
1 polymer ?
#
loop_
_entity_poly.entity_id
_entity_poly.type
_entity_poly.pdbx_seq_one_letter_code
_entity_poly.pdbx_strand_id
1 'polypeptide(L)'
;FASQPRHSIAMLLPLLLLLSLVTYPVDSCMATPGTSTPAPSTACRNCAMNLIRVTTTGAGGKPMTSDNIDTSGTCAMRTMVCTGAAGQTFIEMNGGLGGTFGDTNGVVTVVLTCNAAGTEWQLMGAPVTQAECSAPP
;
A
#
# COMPACT_ATOMS: atom_id res chain seq x y z
N PHE A 1 44.55 -67.63 -25.40
CA PHE A 1 43.64 -66.86 -24.53
C PHE A 1 44.43 -65.70 -23.94
N ALA A 2 44.71 -64.69 -24.75
CA ALA A 2 43.94 -63.44 -24.87
C ALA A 2 44.33 -62.41 -23.78
N SER A 3 45.33 -61.61 -24.11
CA SER A 3 45.72 -60.38 -23.42
C SER A 3 44.78 -59.24 -23.82
N GLN A 4 44.11 -58.58 -22.86
CA GLN A 4 43.42 -57.32 -23.09
C GLN A 4 44.32 -56.13 -22.72
N PRO A 5 44.40 -55.09 -23.57
CA PRO A 5 45.13 -53.86 -23.28
C PRO A 5 44.24 -52.84 -22.57
N ARG A 6 44.81 -52.20 -21.54
CA ARG A 6 44.31 -50.96 -20.93
C ARG A 6 44.57 -49.80 -21.88
N HIS A 7 43.55 -49.17 -22.48
CA HIS A 7 43.71 -47.86 -23.10
C HIS A 7 42.49 -46.95 -22.91
N SER A 8 42.74 -45.88 -22.17
CA SER A 8 42.41 -44.50 -22.51
C SER A 8 40.96 -44.00 -22.41
N ILE A 9 40.54 -43.78 -21.16
CA ILE A 9 39.47 -42.83 -20.75
C ILE A 9 39.88 -41.36 -21.02
N ALA A 10 41.12 -41.09 -21.43
CA ALA A 10 41.70 -39.76 -21.56
C ALA A 10 41.28 -38.94 -22.81
N MET A 11 40.35 -39.44 -23.64
CA MET A 11 40.02 -38.81 -24.93
C MET A 11 38.56 -38.35 -25.08
N LEU A 12 37.81 -38.25 -23.97
CA LEU A 12 36.43 -37.72 -23.98
C LEU A 12 36.27 -36.36 -23.28
N LEU A 13 37.30 -35.89 -22.55
CA LEU A 13 37.24 -34.63 -21.81
C LEU A 13 37.46 -33.35 -22.66
N PRO A 14 38.25 -33.33 -23.76
CA PRO A 14 38.45 -32.08 -24.50
C PRO A 14 37.29 -31.76 -25.45
N LEU A 15 36.47 -32.76 -25.83
CA LEU A 15 35.33 -32.55 -26.73
C LEU A 15 34.12 -31.90 -26.02
N LEU A 16 33.98 -32.13 -24.71
CA LEU A 16 32.94 -31.50 -23.87
C LEU A 16 33.24 -30.03 -23.54
N LEU A 17 34.51 -29.61 -23.58
CA LEU A 17 34.91 -28.22 -23.29
C LEU A 17 34.77 -27.28 -24.50
N LEU A 18 34.68 -27.81 -25.71
CA LEU A 18 34.49 -27.01 -26.94
C LEU A 18 33.02 -26.67 -27.23
N LEU A 19 32.06 -27.38 -26.61
CA LEU A 19 30.63 -27.14 -26.84
C LEU A 19 30.03 -26.00 -25.98
N SER A 20 30.76 -25.50 -24.97
CA SER A 20 30.25 -24.49 -24.04
C SER A 20 30.47 -23.04 -24.47
N LEU A 21 31.14 -22.77 -25.60
CA LEU A 21 31.40 -21.40 -26.07
C LEU A 21 30.34 -20.81 -27.02
N VAL A 22 29.27 -21.55 -27.39
CA VAL A 22 28.35 -21.13 -28.47
C VAL A 22 26.96 -20.67 -27.97
N THR A 23 26.76 -20.47 -26.67
CA THR A 23 25.50 -19.92 -26.15
C THR A 23 25.74 -18.73 -25.23
N TYR A 24 26.37 -17.69 -25.77
CA TYR A 24 26.20 -16.35 -25.22
C TYR A 24 24.91 -15.80 -25.83
N PRO A 25 23.84 -15.57 -25.03
CA PRO A 25 22.75 -14.74 -25.50
C PRO A 25 23.34 -13.35 -25.73
N VAL A 26 23.47 -12.95 -27.00
CA VAL A 26 23.53 -11.54 -27.34
C VAL A 26 22.12 -11.01 -27.06
N ASP A 27 21.88 -10.64 -25.81
CA ASP A 27 20.78 -9.75 -25.46
C ASP A 27 21.02 -8.47 -26.26
N SER A 28 20.41 -8.44 -27.45
CA SER A 28 20.23 -7.22 -28.21
C SER A 28 19.48 -6.31 -27.27
N CYS A 29 20.16 -5.27 -26.78
CA CYS A 29 19.54 -4.16 -26.07
C CYS A 29 18.58 -3.46 -27.04
N MET A 30 17.43 -4.07 -27.29
CA MET A 30 16.27 -3.37 -27.78
C MET A 30 15.96 -2.37 -26.68
N ALA A 31 16.31 -1.11 -26.94
CA ALA A 31 15.87 0.00 -26.12
C ALA A 31 14.35 -0.11 -26.03
N THR A 32 13.86 -0.63 -24.91
CA THR A 32 12.46 -0.54 -24.53
C THR A 32 12.09 0.93 -24.69
N PRO A 33 11.01 1.29 -25.43
CA PRO A 33 10.53 2.66 -25.46
C PRO A 33 10.46 3.11 -24.01
N GLY A 34 11.25 4.13 -23.67
CA GLY A 34 11.41 4.56 -22.30
C GLY A 34 10.03 4.70 -21.70
N THR A 35 9.73 3.87 -20.70
CA THR A 35 8.57 4.13 -19.86
C THR A 35 8.88 5.50 -19.29
N SER A 36 8.18 6.52 -19.79
CA SER A 36 8.31 7.87 -19.28
C SER A 36 8.03 7.76 -17.79
N THR A 37 9.07 7.86 -16.97
CA THR A 37 8.91 8.09 -15.54
C THR A 37 8.00 9.30 -15.44
N PRO A 38 6.77 9.17 -14.90
CA PRO A 38 5.91 10.33 -14.77
C PRO A 38 6.69 11.38 -13.99
N ALA A 39 6.73 12.60 -14.51
CA ALA A 39 7.25 13.74 -13.77
C ALA A 39 6.58 13.77 -12.38
N PRO A 40 7.27 14.25 -11.32
CA PRO A 40 6.75 14.20 -9.96
C PRO A 40 5.39 14.89 -9.95
N SER A 41 4.34 14.16 -9.61
CA SER A 41 3.02 14.73 -9.41
C SER A 41 3.18 15.79 -8.31
N THR A 42 3.08 17.07 -8.65
CA THR A 42 2.98 18.12 -7.63
C THR A 42 1.54 18.09 -7.14
N ALA A 43 1.35 17.32 -6.08
CA ALA A 43 0.10 16.66 -5.82
C ALA A 43 -0.53 17.07 -4.49
N CYS A 44 -1.86 16.94 -4.47
CA CYS A 44 -2.86 17.40 -3.51
C CYS A 44 -3.23 18.89 -3.56
N ARG A 45 -4.54 19.15 -3.46
CA ARG A 45 -5.09 20.48 -3.10
C ARG A 45 -6.39 20.37 -2.30
N ASN A 46 -7.27 19.42 -2.63
CA ASN A 46 -8.42 19.08 -1.79
C ASN A 46 -8.97 17.70 -2.21
N CYS A 47 -9.59 16.98 -1.28
CA CYS A 47 -10.37 15.77 -1.55
C CYS A 47 -11.81 16.04 -1.14
N ALA A 48 -12.77 15.52 -1.90
CA ALA A 48 -14.18 15.76 -1.57
C ALA A 48 -14.58 15.00 -0.28
N MET A 49 -15.45 15.62 0.52
CA MET A 49 -15.93 15.06 1.79
C MET A 49 -16.63 13.71 1.59
N ASN A 50 -17.39 13.58 0.51
CA ASN A 50 -18.20 12.42 0.17
C ASN A 50 -17.39 11.23 -0.40
N LEU A 51 -16.07 11.35 -0.53
CA LEU A 51 -15.20 10.21 -0.88
C LEU A 51 -15.10 9.18 0.26
N ILE A 52 -15.43 9.58 1.50
CA ILE A 52 -15.62 8.66 2.61
C ILE A 52 -17.10 8.67 2.99
N ARG A 53 -17.69 7.48 3.05
CA ARG A 53 -18.99 7.27 3.66
C ARG A 53 -18.85 7.16 5.18
N VAL A 54 -19.34 8.16 5.91
CA VAL A 54 -19.45 8.07 7.37
C VAL A 54 -20.70 7.27 7.72
N THR A 55 -20.56 6.19 8.50
CA THR A 55 -21.69 5.35 8.94
C THR A 55 -21.93 5.46 10.44
N THR A 56 -23.12 5.03 10.88
CA THR A 56 -23.55 5.00 12.29
C THR A 56 -24.35 3.74 12.60
N THR A 57 -24.11 2.66 11.85
CA THR A 57 -24.98 1.48 11.85
C THR A 57 -24.39 0.31 12.62
N GLY A 58 -23.08 0.32 12.89
CA GLY A 58 -22.44 -0.68 13.75
C GLY A 58 -22.85 -0.54 15.21
N ALA A 59 -22.40 -1.51 16.02
CA ALA A 59 -22.64 -1.51 17.45
C ALA A 59 -21.98 -0.29 18.12
N GLY A 60 -22.74 0.46 18.92
CA GLY A 60 -22.26 1.73 19.49
C GLY A 60 -22.08 2.85 18.45
N GLY A 61 -22.50 2.63 17.20
CA GLY A 61 -22.35 3.58 16.10
C GLY A 61 -23.08 4.89 16.37
N LYS A 62 -22.37 6.00 16.22
CA LYS A 62 -22.92 7.35 16.37
C LYS A 62 -22.26 8.32 15.38
N PRO A 63 -22.81 9.53 15.18
CA PRO A 63 -22.14 10.55 14.39
C PRO A 63 -20.74 10.88 14.94
N MET A 64 -19.80 11.21 14.05
CA MET A 64 -18.54 11.82 14.44
C MET A 64 -18.82 13.07 15.28
N THR A 65 -18.02 13.30 16.32
CA THR A 65 -18.10 14.54 17.13
C THR A 65 -17.64 15.74 16.32
N SER A 66 -16.63 15.56 15.47
CA SER A 66 -16.18 16.56 14.51
C SER A 66 -15.59 15.88 13.27
N ASP A 67 -15.71 16.52 12.11
CA ASP A 67 -15.12 16.06 10.86
C ASP A 67 -14.81 17.27 9.98
N ASN A 68 -13.53 17.68 9.99
CA ASN A 68 -13.07 18.93 9.39
C ASN A 68 -11.98 18.70 8.36
N ILE A 69 -12.02 19.45 7.26
CA ILE A 69 -10.98 19.47 6.23
C ILE A 69 -10.17 20.76 6.35
N ASP A 70 -8.86 20.64 6.50
CA ASP A 70 -7.89 21.72 6.40
C ASP A 70 -7.19 21.65 5.04
N THR A 71 -7.26 22.73 4.27
CA THR A 71 -6.65 22.85 2.93
C THR A 71 -5.50 23.88 2.91
N SER A 72 -4.98 24.30 4.06
CA SER A 72 -3.92 25.30 4.16
C SER A 72 -2.53 24.76 3.78
N GLY A 73 -2.34 23.44 3.87
CA GLY A 73 -1.09 22.76 3.54
C GLY A 73 -0.97 22.35 2.07
N THR A 74 0.13 21.66 1.75
CA THR A 74 0.35 21.08 0.41
C THR A 74 -0.72 20.04 0.08
N CYS A 75 -1.08 19.18 1.03
CA CYS A 75 -2.21 18.27 0.91
C CYS A 75 -3.31 18.64 1.90
N ALA A 76 -4.56 18.48 1.46
CA ALA A 76 -5.69 18.60 2.38
C ALA A 76 -5.62 17.49 3.43
N MET A 77 -5.88 17.87 4.68
CA MET A 77 -5.94 16.96 5.82
C MET A 77 -7.37 16.93 6.34
N ARG A 78 -7.90 15.74 6.59
CA ARG A 78 -9.23 15.56 7.18
C ARG A 78 -9.10 14.98 8.57
N THR A 79 -9.58 15.72 9.56
CA THR A 79 -9.52 15.35 10.97
C THR A 79 -10.89 14.92 11.43
N MET A 80 -11.01 13.63 11.75
CA MET A 80 -12.21 13.03 12.33
C MET A 80 -12.02 12.85 13.83
N VAL A 81 -12.99 13.28 14.61
CA VAL A 81 -13.00 13.15 16.08
C VAL A 81 -14.23 12.37 16.51
N CYS A 82 -14.01 11.37 17.35
CA CYS A 82 -15.05 10.58 17.99
C CYS A 82 -14.86 10.67 19.50
N THR A 83 -15.90 11.11 20.21
CA THR A 83 -15.88 11.19 21.67
C THR A 83 -16.92 10.27 22.28
N GLY A 84 -16.58 9.71 23.45
CA GLY A 84 -17.42 8.79 24.21
C GLY A 84 -16.77 8.42 25.55
N ALA A 85 -17.12 7.25 26.07
CA ALA A 85 -16.55 6.75 27.32
C ALA A 85 -15.08 6.33 27.17
N ALA A 86 -14.29 6.60 28.22
CA ALA A 86 -12.90 6.21 28.35
C ALA A 86 -12.71 4.70 28.11
N GLY A 87 -11.78 4.34 27.21
CA GLY A 87 -11.46 2.94 26.88
C GLY A 87 -12.53 2.20 26.05
N GLN A 88 -13.62 2.85 25.66
CA GLN A 88 -14.74 2.25 24.90
C GLN A 88 -15.06 3.01 23.60
N THR A 89 -14.26 4.03 23.26
CA THR A 89 -14.49 4.86 22.08
C THR A 89 -13.52 4.48 20.98
N PHE A 90 -14.02 4.31 19.76
CA PHE A 90 -13.25 3.90 18.59
C PHE A 90 -13.66 4.63 17.31
N ILE A 91 -12.70 4.79 16.39
CA ILE A 91 -12.96 5.06 14.98
C ILE A 91 -12.55 3.84 14.16
N GLU A 92 -13.48 3.27 13.42
CA GLU A 92 -13.25 2.15 12.52
C GLU A 92 -13.14 2.64 11.07
N MET A 93 -12.12 2.17 10.35
CA MET A 93 -11.90 2.49 8.94
C MET A 93 -12.20 1.27 8.07
N ASN A 94 -12.98 1.46 7.00
CA ASN A 94 -13.34 0.41 6.04
C ASN A 94 -13.86 -0.89 6.72
N GLY A 95 -14.76 -0.76 7.70
CA GLY A 95 -15.32 -1.87 8.46
C GLY A 95 -14.28 -2.60 9.32
N GLY A 96 -13.24 -1.89 9.77
CA GLY A 96 -12.12 -2.42 10.54
C GLY A 96 -10.94 -2.91 9.70
N LEU A 97 -11.10 -3.11 8.39
CA LEU A 97 -10.01 -3.54 7.50
C LEU A 97 -8.94 -2.47 7.30
N GLY A 98 -9.32 -1.19 7.44
CA GLY A 98 -8.40 -0.05 7.43
C GLY A 98 -7.83 0.28 8.81
N GLY A 99 -8.14 -0.53 9.83
CA GLY A 99 -7.77 -0.32 11.23
C GLY A 99 -8.91 0.19 12.10
N THR A 100 -8.75 -0.04 13.40
CA THR A 100 -9.60 0.48 14.47
C THR A 100 -8.73 1.27 15.43
N PHE A 101 -9.09 2.52 15.66
CA PHE A 101 -8.31 3.46 16.45
C PHE A 101 -9.07 3.77 17.73
N GLY A 102 -8.40 3.70 18.88
CA GLY A 102 -8.98 3.96 20.19
C GLY A 102 -8.08 4.83 21.04
N ASP A 103 -8.65 5.43 22.08
CA ASP A 103 -7.94 6.24 23.07
C ASP A 103 -8.50 5.95 24.47
N THR A 104 -7.63 5.96 25.48
CA THR A 104 -8.03 5.64 26.86
C THR A 104 -8.86 6.73 27.51
N ASN A 105 -8.84 7.96 27.00
CA ASN A 105 -9.54 9.11 27.57
C ASN A 105 -10.91 9.35 26.93
N GLY A 106 -11.31 8.50 25.97
CA GLY A 106 -12.61 8.62 25.31
C GLY A 106 -12.65 9.69 24.22
N VAL A 107 -11.49 10.15 23.73
CA VAL A 107 -11.37 11.07 22.59
C VAL A 107 -10.45 10.46 21.56
N VAL A 108 -11.02 9.94 20.47
CA VAL A 108 -10.27 9.37 19.36
C VAL A 108 -10.19 10.38 18.23
N THR A 109 -8.98 10.65 17.76
CA THR A 109 -8.72 11.50 16.60
C THR A 109 -8.02 10.70 15.52
N VAL A 110 -8.56 10.70 14.31
CA VAL A 110 -7.88 10.17 13.12
C VAL A 110 -7.70 11.29 12.11
N VAL A 111 -6.50 11.37 11.55
CA VAL A 111 -6.12 12.37 10.55
C VAL A 111 -5.81 11.65 9.24
N LEU A 112 -6.54 12.01 8.21
CA LEU A 112 -6.42 11.48 6.86
C LEU A 112 -5.74 12.49 5.97
N THR A 113 -4.99 12.01 4.99
CA THR A 113 -4.34 12.85 3.98
C THR A 113 -4.98 12.60 2.63
N CYS A 114 -5.36 13.66 1.93
CA CYS A 114 -5.80 13.55 0.55
C CYS A 114 -4.66 13.02 -0.33
N ASN A 115 -4.94 12.12 -1.26
CA ASN A 115 -3.91 11.63 -2.16
C ASN A 115 -3.48 12.70 -3.19
N ALA A 116 -2.39 12.37 -3.86
CA ALA A 116 -1.81 13.16 -4.92
C ALA A 116 -2.84 13.61 -5.99
N ALA A 117 -3.70 12.69 -6.40
CA ALA A 117 -4.67 12.89 -7.47
C ALA A 117 -5.93 13.67 -7.02
N GLY A 118 -6.13 13.92 -5.72
CA GLY A 118 -7.37 14.53 -5.21
C GLY A 118 -8.60 13.62 -5.25
N THR A 119 -8.40 12.30 -5.40
CA THR A 119 -9.45 11.32 -5.67
C THR A 119 -9.76 10.40 -4.49
N GLU A 120 -8.90 10.36 -3.47
CA GLU A 120 -9.11 9.49 -2.32
C GLU A 120 -8.49 10.07 -1.04
N TRP A 121 -9.11 9.76 0.09
CA TRP A 121 -8.52 9.99 1.41
C TRP A 121 -7.68 8.78 1.80
N GLN A 122 -6.51 9.00 2.39
CA GLN A 122 -5.60 7.96 2.79
C GLN A 122 -5.29 8.03 4.29
N LEU A 123 -5.12 6.87 4.90
CA LEU A 123 -4.56 6.70 6.23
C LEU A 123 -3.31 5.84 6.10
N MET A 124 -2.15 6.39 6.50
CA MET A 124 -0.86 5.71 6.37
C MET A 124 -0.59 5.19 4.93
N GLY A 125 -1.06 5.93 3.91
CA GLY A 125 -0.91 5.58 2.49
C GLY A 125 -1.94 4.59 1.93
N ALA A 126 -2.83 4.03 2.77
CA ALA A 126 -3.90 3.14 2.34
C ALA A 126 -5.22 3.93 2.12
N PRO A 127 -6.01 3.60 1.07
CA PRO A 127 -7.25 4.31 0.78
C PRO A 127 -8.33 4.03 1.82
N VAL A 128 -9.06 5.09 2.20
CA VAL A 128 -10.22 5.05 3.10
C VAL A 128 -11.47 5.44 2.32
N THR A 129 -12.49 4.60 2.41
CA THR A 129 -13.78 4.76 1.72
C THR A 129 -14.96 4.78 2.69
N GLN A 130 -14.73 4.34 3.94
CA GLN A 130 -15.72 4.38 5.01
C GLN A 130 -15.04 4.65 6.35
N ALA A 131 -15.71 5.43 7.20
CA ALA A 131 -15.34 5.64 8.60
C ALA A 131 -16.58 5.51 9.49
N GLU A 132 -16.42 4.95 10.70
CA GLU A 132 -17.49 4.86 11.69
C GLU A 132 -16.96 5.25 13.07
N CYS A 133 -17.69 6.09 13.80
CA CYS A 133 -17.45 6.36 15.21
C CYS A 133 -18.30 5.41 16.03
N SER A 134 -17.66 4.61 16.89
CA SER A 134 -18.33 3.75 17.86
C SER A 134 -17.99 4.20 19.28
N ALA A 135 -19.04 4.48 20.05
CA ALA A 135 -18.96 4.77 21.47
C ALA A 135 -20.24 4.24 22.14
N PRO A 136 -20.20 2.99 22.64
CA PRO A 136 -21.29 2.45 23.45
C PRO A 136 -21.58 3.37 24.66
N PRO A 137 -22.85 3.43 25.10
CA PRO A 137 -23.25 4.23 26.26
C PRO A 137 -22.63 3.75 27.57
#